data_AF-A0A957RKQ0-F1
#
_entry.id   AF-A0A957RKQ0-F1
#
_cell.length_a   1.000
_cell.length_b   1.000
_cell.length_c   1.000
_cell.angle_alpha   90.00
_cell.angle_beta   90.00
_cell.angle_gamma   90.00
#
_symmetry.space_group_name_H-M   'P 1'
#
loop_
_entity.id
_entity.type
_entity.pdbx_description
1 polymer ?
#
loop_
_entity_poly.entity_id
_entity_poly.type
_entity_poly.pdbx_seq_one_letter_code
_entity_poly.pdbx_strand_id
1 'polypeptide(L)'
;AVATLQREDQPDAINAVVVMTDGLENESGYNLYDLQSLVRQSPSLPIVIFTIGFGNDADEETLSEMARIGGGQFRRAGEADIEELYRIISTYF
;
A
#
# COMPACT_ATOMS: atom_id res chain seq x y z
N ALA A 1 6.11 0.71 8.23
CA ALA A 1 4.78 1.36 8.24
C ALA A 1 3.70 0.43 8.77
N VAL A 2 3.39 -0.70 8.09
CA VAL A 2 2.35 -1.68 8.51
C VAL A 2 2.49 -2.12 9.97
N ALA A 3 3.68 -2.57 10.38
CA ALA A 3 3.94 -2.97 11.77
C ALA A 3 3.85 -1.83 12.80
N THR A 4 3.87 -0.56 12.37
CA THR A 4 3.62 0.59 13.26
C THR A 4 2.13 0.76 13.47
N LEU A 5 1.32 0.74 12.40
CA LEU A 5 -0.14 0.82 12.49
C LEU A 5 -0.73 -0.30 13.36
N GLN A 6 -0.22 -1.53 13.20
CA GLN A 6 -0.60 -2.66 14.06
C GLN A 6 -0.25 -2.46 15.55
N ARG A 7 0.80 -1.69 15.86
CA ARG A 7 1.17 -1.36 17.25
C ARG A 7 0.35 -0.20 17.81
N GLU A 8 -0.07 0.73 16.96
CA GLU A 8 -0.92 1.84 17.36
C GLU A 8 -2.34 1.37 17.67
N ASP A 9 -2.80 0.29 17.01
CA ASP A 9 -4.06 -0.42 17.28
C ASP A 9 -5.24 0.55 17.49
N GLN A 10 -5.41 1.45 16.52
CA GLN A 10 -6.50 2.42 16.51
C GLN A 10 -7.64 1.88 15.61
N PRO A 11 -8.57 1.06 16.14
CA PRO A 11 -9.65 0.48 15.35
C PRO A 11 -10.67 1.53 14.87
N ASP A 12 -10.74 2.67 15.57
CA ASP A 12 -11.61 3.80 15.22
C ASP A 12 -10.97 4.75 14.19
N ALA A 13 -9.74 4.45 13.73
CA ALA A 13 -9.00 5.23 12.76
C ALA A 13 -8.76 4.45 11.46
N ILE A 14 -8.55 5.20 10.38
CA ILE A 14 -8.20 4.65 9.08
C ILE A 14 -6.72 4.30 9.08
N ASN A 15 -6.42 3.02 8.95
CA ASN A 15 -5.05 2.53 8.85
C ASN A 15 -4.71 2.37 7.36
N ALA A 16 -4.04 3.36 6.78
CA ALA A 16 -3.65 3.35 5.37
C ALA A 16 -2.15 3.57 5.19
N VAL A 17 -1.56 2.88 4.22
CA VAL A 17 -0.18 3.05 3.78
C VAL A 17 -0.19 3.44 2.31
N VAL A 18 0.49 4.54 1.97
CA VAL A 18 0.74 4.94 0.58
C VAL A 18 2.20 4.67 0.26
N VAL A 19 2.43 3.82 -0.73
CA VAL A 19 3.75 3.43 -1.23
C VAL A 19 3.99 4.18 -2.54
N MET A 20 5.12 4.87 -2.65
CA MET A 20 5.51 5.67 -3.82
C MET A 20 6.91 5.25 -4.25
N THR A 21 7.03 4.51 -5.35
CA THR A 21 8.31 3.92 -5.80
C THR A 21 8.24 3.48 -7.27
N ASP A 22 9.38 3.14 -7.87
CA ASP A 22 9.48 2.41 -9.14
C ASP A 22 9.24 0.91 -8.97
N GLY A 23 9.10 0.39 -7.75
CA GLY A 23 8.80 -1.03 -7.50
C GLY A 23 9.97 -1.97 -7.80
N LEU A 24 11.12 -1.43 -8.21
CA LEU A 24 12.33 -2.21 -8.43
C LEU A 24 12.96 -2.53 -7.07
N GLU A 25 12.82 -3.79 -6.67
CA GLU A 25 13.45 -4.30 -5.46
C GLU A 25 14.96 -4.43 -5.70
N ASN A 26 15.73 -3.55 -5.07
CA ASN A 26 17.16 -3.44 -5.33
C ASN A 26 18.02 -4.07 -4.21
N GLU A 27 17.54 -4.14 -2.96
CA GLU A 27 18.34 -4.58 -1.80
C GLU A 27 17.50 -4.96 -0.55
N SER A 28 16.15 -5.03 -0.59
CA SER A 28 15.39 -5.32 0.62
C SER A 28 15.40 -6.81 1.00
N GLY A 29 15.46 -7.07 2.32
CA GLY A 29 15.34 -8.42 2.88
C GLY A 29 13.88 -8.89 3.05
N TYR A 30 12.91 -8.16 2.51
CA TYR A 30 11.48 -8.44 2.64
C TYR A 30 10.85 -8.63 1.26
N ASN A 31 10.08 -9.69 1.10
CA ASN A 31 9.36 -9.96 -0.15
C ASN A 31 7.83 -9.81 0.04
N LEU A 32 7.07 -9.99 -1.04
CA LEU A 32 5.60 -9.91 -1.02
C LEU A 32 4.95 -10.94 -0.07
N TYR A 33 5.58 -12.09 0.16
CA TYR A 33 5.10 -13.08 1.11
C TYR A 33 5.23 -12.59 2.56
N ASP A 34 6.32 -11.90 2.89
CA ASP A 34 6.50 -11.30 4.21
C ASP A 34 5.46 -10.19 4.46
N LEU A 35 5.20 -9.36 3.45
CA LEU A 35 4.14 -8.35 3.51
C LEU A 35 2.76 -8.98 3.74
N GLN A 36 2.42 -10.02 2.98
CA GLN A 36 1.16 -10.73 3.13
C GLN A 36 1.03 -11.36 4.52
N SER A 37 2.10 -11.96 5.02
CA SER A 37 2.13 -12.55 6.36
C SER A 37 1.94 -11.50 7.44
N LEU A 38 2.55 -10.32 7.28
CA LEU A 38 2.41 -9.20 8.20
C LEU A 38 0.97 -8.67 8.23
N VAL A 39 0.35 -8.42 7.07
CA VAL A 39 -1.03 -7.92 7.00
C VAL A 39 -2.01 -8.92 7.61
N ARG A 40 -1.81 -10.23 7.42
CA ARG A 40 -2.69 -11.28 7.96
C ARG A 40 -2.55 -11.51 9.48
N GLN A 41 -1.46 -11.06 10.12
CA GLN A 41 -1.27 -11.26 11.56
C GLN A 41 -2.26 -10.47 12.43
N SER A 42 -2.83 -9.38 11.91
CA SER A 42 -3.80 -8.54 12.64
C SER A 42 -5.07 -8.32 11.81
N PRO A 43 -5.90 -9.36 11.61
CA PRO A 43 -7.10 -9.26 10.76
C PRO A 43 -8.17 -8.32 11.33
N SER A 44 -8.11 -7.99 12.63
CA SER A 44 -9.00 -7.03 13.29
C SER A 44 -8.66 -5.57 12.99
N LEU A 45 -7.48 -5.29 12.42
CA LEU A 45 -7.04 -3.94 12.04
C LEU A 45 -6.82 -3.90 10.53
N PRO A 46 -7.86 -3.60 9.72
CA PRO A 46 -7.72 -3.58 8.27
C PRO A 46 -6.77 -2.46 7.84
N ILE A 47 -5.65 -2.84 7.22
CA ILE A 47 -4.66 -1.90 6.68
C ILE A 47 -4.80 -1.83 5.17
N VAL A 48 -5.15 -0.65 4.65
CA VAL A 48 -5.30 -0.42 3.22
C VAL A 48 -3.96 0.03 2.63
N ILE A 49 -3.49 -0.64 1.57
CA ILE A 49 -2.23 -0.31 0.90
C ILE A 49 -2.51 0.26 -0.49
N PHE A 50 -2.11 1.50 -0.73
CA PHE A 50 -2.12 2.13 -2.05
C PHE A 50 -0.69 2.20 -2.58
N THR A 51 -0.49 1.93 -3.86
CA THR A 51 0.83 1.97 -4.50
C THR A 51 0.82 2.88 -5.71
N ILE A 52 1.83 3.74 -5.82
CA ILE A 52 1.99 4.70 -6.91
C ILE A 52 3.35 4.45 -7.57
N GLY A 53 3.30 4.01 -8.83
CA GLY A 53 4.47 3.73 -9.65
C GLY A 53 5.06 5.01 -10.25
N PHE A 54 6.34 5.28 -10.01
CA PHE A 54 7.09 6.38 -10.62
C PHE A 54 8.04 5.87 -11.70
N GLY A 55 8.20 6.64 -12.77
CA GLY A 55 9.04 6.26 -13.89
C GLY A 55 8.32 5.37 -14.92
N ASN A 56 8.96 5.20 -16.07
CA ASN A 56 8.43 4.33 -17.14
C ASN A 56 8.78 2.86 -16.93
N ASP A 57 9.74 2.60 -16.05
CA ASP A 57 10.30 1.32 -15.66
C ASP A 57 9.71 0.82 -14.34
N ALA A 58 8.61 1.42 -13.89
CA ALA A 58 7.95 0.98 -12.68
C ALA A 58 7.50 -0.50 -12.81
N ASP A 59 7.84 -1.34 -11.83
CA ASP A 59 7.35 -2.72 -11.72
C ASP A 59 5.89 -2.71 -11.26
N GLU A 60 5.00 -2.56 -12.23
CA GLU A 60 3.55 -2.51 -12.02
C GLU A 60 3.00 -3.81 -11.44
N GLU A 61 3.61 -4.95 -11.76
CA GLU A 61 3.13 -6.25 -11.29
C GLU A 61 3.35 -6.34 -9.77
N THR A 62 4.57 -6.05 -9.34
CA THR A 62 4.94 -6.01 -7.93
C THR A 62 4.12 -5.00 -7.15
N LEU A 63 3.92 -3.79 -7.69
CA LEU A 63 3.12 -2.76 -7.04
C LEU A 63 1.63 -3.11 -6.97
N SER A 64 1.08 -3.67 -8.05
CA SER A 64 -0.32 -4.14 -8.08
C SER A 64 -0.56 -5.24 -7.05
N GLU A 65 0.38 -6.17 -6.90
CA GLU A 65 0.27 -7.24 -5.92
C GLU A 65 0.35 -6.72 -4.48
N MET A 66 1.22 -5.73 -4.19
CA MET A 66 1.26 -5.06 -2.88
C MET A 66 -0.07 -4.40 -2.54
N ALA A 67 -0.65 -3.64 -3.49
CA ALA A 67 -1.94 -3.01 -3.29
C ALA A 67 -3.03 -4.06 -3.05
N ARG A 68 -3.02 -5.16 -3.80
CA ARG A 68 -3.97 -6.27 -3.66
C ARG A 68 -3.89 -6.93 -2.28
N ILE A 69 -2.68 -7.12 -1.74
CA ILE A 69 -2.46 -7.69 -0.40
C ILE A 69 -3.13 -6.82 0.68
N GLY A 70 -3.05 -5.50 0.55
CA GLY A 70 -3.73 -4.55 1.44
C GLY A 70 -5.16 -4.20 1.05
N GLY A 71 -5.71 -4.78 -0.02
CA GLY A 71 -7.06 -4.45 -0.51
C GLY A 71 -7.23 -3.03 -1.06
N GLY A 72 -6.14 -2.34 -1.41
CA GLY A 72 -6.15 -1.01 -2.03
C GLY A 72 -5.97 -1.03 -3.55
N GLN A 73 -5.41 0.05 -4.11
CA GLN A 73 -5.26 0.24 -5.55
C GLN A 73 -3.85 0.64 -5.96
N PHE A 74 -3.43 0.17 -7.14
CA PHE A 74 -2.24 0.65 -7.85
C PHE A 74 -2.61 1.75 -8.84
N ARG A 75 -1.72 2.74 -8.98
CA ARG A 75 -1.79 3.80 -10.01
C ARG A 75 -0.37 4.15 -10.48
N ARG A 76 -0.23 4.65 -11.71
CA ARG A 76 0.98 5.36 -12.13
C ARG A 76 0.96 6.81 -11.70
N ALA A 77 2.12 7.38 -11.39
CA ALA A 77 2.25 8.80 -11.04
C ALA A 77 1.74 9.76 -12.14
N GLY A 78 1.85 9.40 -13.41
CA GLY A 78 1.28 10.21 -14.51
C GLY A 78 -0.26 10.16 -14.59
N GLU A 79 -0.87 9.13 -14.01
CA GLU A 79 -2.32 8.94 -13.94
C GLU A 79 -2.89 9.35 -12.57
N ALA A 80 -2.06 9.40 -11.54
CA ALA A 80 -2.45 9.70 -10.17
C ALA A 80 -2.18 11.17 -9.82
N ASP A 81 -3.25 11.92 -9.59
CA ASP A 81 -3.16 13.18 -8.85
C ASP A 81 -3.16 12.89 -7.33
N ILE A 82 -2.36 13.64 -6.57
CA ILE A 82 -2.42 13.66 -5.11
C ILE A 82 -3.85 13.97 -4.65
N GLU A 83 -4.55 14.90 -5.31
CA GLU A 83 -5.95 15.20 -5.00
C GLU A 83 -6.87 13.99 -5.22
N GLU A 84 -6.67 13.24 -6.31
CA GLU A 84 -7.45 12.06 -6.62
C GLU A 84 -7.18 10.93 -5.62
N LEU A 85 -5.94 10.76 -5.17
CA LEU A 85 -5.60 9.82 -4.10
C LEU A 85 -6.31 10.17 -2.80
N TYR A 86 -6.30 11.43 -2.40
CA TYR A 86 -7.07 11.89 -1.23
C TYR A 86 -8.56 11.62 -1.41
N ARG A 87 -9.10 11.81 -2.62
CA ARG A 87 -10.50 11.53 -2.94
C ARG A 87 -10.82 10.04 -2.87
N ILE A 88 -9.95 9.17 -3.39
CA ILE A 88 -10.11 7.71 -3.30
C ILE A 88 -10.11 7.29 -1.84
N ILE A 89 -9.12 7.75 -1.07
CA ILE A 89 -9.07 7.50 0.37
C ILE A 89 -10.38 7.98 0.98
N SER A 90 -10.85 9.20 0.72
CA SER A 90 -12.10 9.71 1.28
C SER A 90 -13.37 9.00 0.81
N THR A 91 -13.37 8.29 -0.33
CA THR A 91 -14.56 7.62 -0.89
C THR A 91 -14.77 6.22 -0.32
N TYR A 92 -13.73 5.62 0.26
CA TYR A 92 -13.92 4.44 1.12
C TYR A 92 -14.58 4.81 2.47
N PHE A 93 -14.90 6.10 2.68
CA PHE A 93 -15.48 6.70 3.89
C PHE A 93 -16.60 7.70 3.54
#